data_AF-X0V2D8-F1
#
_entry.id   AF-X0V2D8-F1
#
_cell.length_a   1.000
_cell.length_b   1.000
_cell.length_c   1.000
_cell.angle_alpha   90.00
_cell.angle_beta   90.00
_cell.angle_gamma   90.00
#
_symmetry.space_group_name_H-M   'P 1'
#
loop_
_entity.id
_entity.type
_entity.pdbx_description
1 polymer ?
#
loop_
_entity_poly.entity_id
_entity_poly.type
_entity_poly.pdbx_seq_one_letter_code
_entity_poly.pdbx_strand_id
1 'polypeptide(L)' 'MAYRINHLKVVCKGSQIEVYVNGHHLTTATDDSFTEGYVGMIVEAPLPNSDVAFYNFKVNSLD' A
#
# COMPACT_ATOMS: atom_id res chain seq x y z
N MET A 1 -4.67 -21.84 -12.66
CA MET A 1 -3.70 -20.77 -12.35
C MET A 1 -3.94 -20.35 -10.91
N ALA A 2 -2.94 -20.44 -10.03
CA ALA A 2 -3.07 -19.95 -8.66
C ALA A 2 -2.60 -18.49 -8.62
N TYR A 3 -3.48 -17.57 -8.25
CA TYR A 3 -3.08 -16.19 -7.99
C TYR A 3 -2.23 -16.18 -6.71
N ARG A 4 -1.07 -15.53 -6.76
CA ARG A 4 -0.31 -15.21 -5.53
C ARG A 4 -0.83 -13.89 -4.99
N ILE A 5 -1.45 -13.95 -3.81
CA ILE A 5 -1.88 -12.77 -3.07
C ILE A 5 -0.67 -12.20 -2.33
N ASN A 6 -0.43 -10.90 -2.46
CA ASN A 6 0.52 -10.18 -1.63
C ASN A 6 -0.25 -9.34 -0.62
N HIS A 7 0.15 -9.40 0.66
CA HIS A 7 -0.41 -8.55 1.69
C HIS A 7 0.41 -7.26 1.79
N LEU A 8 -0.19 -6.16 1.34
CA LEU A 8 0.41 -4.83 1.38
C LEU A 8 0.00 -4.13 2.69
N LYS A 9 0.96 -3.47 3.35
CA LYS A 9 0.69 -2.62 4.52
C LYS A 9 1.54 -1.35 4.42
N VAL A 10 0.90 -0.22 4.65
CA VAL A 10 1.56 1.09 4.81
C VAL A 10 1.19 1.62 6.20
N VAL A 11 2.19 2.13 6.93
CA VAL A 11 2.01 2.75 8.24
C VAL A 11 2.53 4.17 8.16
N CYS A 12 1.65 5.14 8.41
CA CYS A 12 2.01 6.56 8.46
C CYS A 12 1.96 7.03 9.92
N LYS A 13 3.12 7.40 10.48
CA LYS A 13 3.25 7.89 11.87
C LYS A 13 4.03 9.20 11.90
N GLY A 14 3.31 10.31 12.07
CA GLY A 14 3.91 11.63 11.87
C GLY A 14 4.44 11.74 10.44
N SER A 15 5.70 12.14 10.28
CA SER A 15 6.35 12.22 8.97
C SER A 15 6.94 10.90 8.46
N GLN A 16 6.91 9.82 9.24
CA GLN A 16 7.43 8.53 8.78
C GLN A 16 6.36 7.72 8.06
N ILE A 17 6.71 7.23 6.87
CA ILE A 17 5.91 6.33 6.05
C ILE A 17 6.68 5.02 5.91
N GLU A 18 6.15 3.94 6.47
CA GLU A 18 6.75 2.61 6.41
C GLU A 18 5.95 1.69 5.48
N VAL A 19 6.62 0.97 4.59
CA VAL A 19 6.00 0.10 3.59
C VAL A 19 6.41 -1.35 3.80
N TYR A 20 5.43 -2.25 3.72
CA TYR A 20 5.59 -3.67 3.95
C TYR A 20 4.92 -4.50 2.85
N VAL A 21 5.55 -5.63 2.51
CA VAL A 21 4.96 -6.68 1.67
C VAL A 21 5.09 -8.02 2.37
N ASN A 22 3.98 -8.73 2.52
CA ASN A 22 3.91 -10.05 3.16
C ASN A 22 4.53 -10.05 4.58
N GLY A 23 4.37 -8.94 5.31
CA GLY A 23 4.92 -8.76 6.65
C GLY A 23 6.40 -8.32 6.70
N HIS A 24 7.11 -8.33 5.57
CA HIS A 24 8.48 -7.85 5.49
C HIS A 24 8.51 -6.34 5.27
N HIS A 25 9.30 -5.63 6.10
CA HIS A 25 9.62 -4.22 5.88
C HIS A 25 10.42 -4.09 4.58
N LEU A 26 10.01 -3.18 3.70
CA LEU A 26 10.71 -2.89 2.46
C LEU A 26 11.47 -1.57 2.54
N THR A 27 10.83 -0.53 3.06
CA THR A 27 11.42 0.81 3.12
C THR A 27 10.70 1.70 4.13
N THR A 28 11.38 2.79 4.48
CA THR A 28 10.84 3.92 5.22
C THR A 28 11.17 5.20 4.45
N ALA A 29 10.19 6.08 4.30
CA ALA A 29 10.36 7.43 3.78
C ALA A 29 10.01 8.45 4.88
N THR A 30 10.61 9.63 4.82
CA THR A 30 10.26 10.77 5.67
C THR A 30 9.68 11.86 4.79
N ASP A 31 8.42 12.24 5.03
CA ASP A 31 7.71 13.32 4.34
C ASP A 31 6.86 14.10 5.35
N ASP A 32 7.07 15.41 5.44
CA ASP A 32 6.29 16.33 6.28
C ASP A 32 5.46 17.33 5.45
N SER A 33 5.45 17.18 4.13
CA SER A 33 4.73 18.06 3.20
C SER A 33 3.25 17.69 3.10
N PHE A 34 2.90 16.42 3.35
CA PHE A 34 1.53 15.92 3.36
C PHE A 34 1.21 15.20 4.67
N THR A 35 0.58 15.91 5.61
CA THR A 35 0.20 15.36 6.92
C THR A 35 -1.16 14.65 6.92
N GLU A 36 -1.98 14.88 5.90
CA GLU A 36 -3.30 14.27 5.70
C GLU A 36 -3.62 14.11 4.21
N GLY A 37 -4.58 13.23 3.90
CA GLY A 37 -5.01 12.99 2.53
C GLY A 37 -5.89 11.75 2.38
N TYR A 38 -6.15 11.38 1.13
CA TYR A 38 -6.94 10.20 0.78
C TYR A 38 -6.05 9.00 0.50
N VAL A 39 -6.56 7.79 0.78
CA VAL A 39 -5.93 6.53 0.38
C VAL A 39 -6.61 6.01 -0.87
N GLY A 40 -5.82 5.74 -1.92
CA GLY A 40 -6.31 5.21 -3.20
C GLY A 40 -5.50 4.00 -3.65
N MET A 41 -6.15 3.15 -4.45
CA MET A 41 -5.50 2.04 -5.14
C MET A 41 -5.42 2.38 -6.63
N ILE A 42 -4.22 2.34 -7.19
CA ILE A 42 -3.97 2.65 -8.60
C ILE A 42 -3.39 1.40 -9.26
N VAL A 43 -3.86 1.11 -10.47
CA VAL A 43 -3.31 0.06 -11.33
C VAL A 43 -2.77 0.73 -12.58
N GLU A 44 -1.48 0.52 -12.84
CA GLU A 44 -0.89 0.78 -14.13
C GLU A 44 -0.60 -0.57 -14.80
N ALA A 45 -1.35 -0.89 -15.84
CA ALA A 45 -1.23 -2.14 -16.59
C ALA A 45 -0.62 -1.84 -17.97
N PRO A 46 0.70 -1.99 -18.16
CA PRO A 46 1.34 -1.68 -19.43
C PRO A 46 1.04 -2.73 -20.52
N LEU A 47 0.54 -3.91 -20.14
CA LEU A 47 0.21 -5.00 -21.06
C LEU A 47 -1.30 -5.26 -21.11
N PRO A 48 -1.85 -5.58 -22.30
CA PRO A 48 -3.24 -5.97 -22.43
C PRO A 48 -3.53 -7.25 -21.65
N ASN A 49 -4.77 -7.40 -21.18
CA ASN A 49 -5.26 -8.56 -20.42
C ASN A 49 -4.56 -8.79 -19.06
N SER A 50 -4.07 -7.72 -18.42
CA SER A 50 -3.57 -7.79 -17.06
C SER A 50 -4.73 -7.62 -16.08
N ASP A 51 -5.02 -8.68 -15.32
CA ASP A 51 -6.02 -8.62 -14.24
C ASP A 51 -5.33 -8.33 -12.91
N VAL A 52 -5.76 -7.25 -12.26
CA VAL A 52 -5.35 -6.92 -10.88
C VAL A 52 -6.59 -6.88 -10.01
N ALA A 53 -6.57 -7.66 -8.93
CA ALA A 53 -7.64 -7.68 -7.94
C ALA A 53 -7.11 -7.17 -6.60
N PHE A 54 -7.88 -6.28 -5.97
CA PHE A 54 -7.66 -5.87 -4.60
C PHE A 54 -8.67 -6.56 -3.70
N TYR A 55 -8.21 -7.07 -2.57
CA TYR A 55 -9.04 -7.80 -1.62
C TYR A 55 -8.69 -7.38 -0.20
N ASN A 56 -9.70 -7.28 0.68
CA ASN A 56 -9.56 -6.93 2.09
C ASN A 56 -8.85 -5.56 2.33
N PHE A 57 -9.20 -4.55 1.52
CA PHE A 57 -8.70 -3.19 1.71
C PHE A 57 -9.32 -2.55 2.97
N LYS A 58 -8.45 -2.06 3.87
CA LYS A 58 -8.83 -1.42 5.13
C LYS A 58 -7.94 -0.22 5.39
N VAL A 59 -8.54 0.84 5.92
CA VAL A 59 -7.85 2.04 6.40
C VAL A 59 -8.30 2.25 7.84
N ASN A 60 -7.35 2.35 8.76
CA ASN A 60 -7.63 2.53 10.19
C ASN A 60 -6.70 3.62 10.73
N SER A 61 -7.13 4.32 11.78
CA SER A 61 -6.24 5.09 12.65
C SER A 61 -5.25 4.16 13.37
N LEU A 62 -4.14 4.73 13.85
CA LEU A 62 -3.18 4.00 14.69
C LEU A 62 -3.61 3.92 16.17
N ASP A 63 -4.68 4.63 16.52
CA ASP A 63 -5.28 4.68 17.86
C ASP A 63 -6.35 3.59 18.06
#